data_AF-Q9LB03-F1
#
_entry.id   AF-Q9LB03-F1
#
_cell.length_a   1.000
_cell.length_b   1.000
_cell.length_c   1.000
_cell.angle_alpha   90.00
_cell.angle_beta   90.00
_cell.angle_gamma   90.00
#
_symmetry.space_group_name_H-M   'P 1'
#
loop_
_entity.id
_entity.type
_entity.pdbx_description
1 polymer ?
#
loop_
_entity_poly.entity_id
_entity_poly.type
_entity_poly.pdbx_seq_one_letter_code
_entity_poly.pdbx_strand_id
1 'polypeptide(L)'
;RVAAMKSVRHSAGFTKWVTDAGLTAVPVGSDHRYFGVSAEETVQIMAELGNTDLTRYSTNLDLAGRPEVLSREFLYGLEAGSVSGFYSVVNDETFTGGLVEFAREWSPDIVLWEQFTFAGAVAARACGAASGRVLWGSDLTGYFRREFLRQMSELEPEQRQDPLRDWLTE
;
A
#
# COMPACT_ATOMS: atom_id res chain seq x y z
N ARG A 1 -1.76 -15.45 -18.87
CA ARG A 1 -0.99 -14.20 -18.70
C ARG A 1 -1.07 -13.80 -17.23
N VAL A 2 0.04 -13.88 -16.51
CA VAL A 2 0.15 -13.56 -15.08
C VAL A 2 1.04 -12.33 -14.95
N ALA A 3 0.53 -11.23 -14.42
CA ALA A 3 1.35 -10.07 -14.06
C ALA A 3 1.74 -10.16 -12.59
N ALA A 4 2.99 -9.80 -12.25
CA ALA A 4 3.45 -9.65 -10.87
C ALA A 4 3.92 -8.22 -10.65
N MET A 5 3.41 -7.56 -9.61
CA MET A 5 3.50 -6.11 -9.39
C MET A 5 3.96 -5.81 -7.96
N LYS A 6 4.88 -4.84 -7.83
CA LYS A 6 5.53 -4.49 -6.55
C LYS A 6 6.10 -3.07 -6.59
N SER A 7 5.68 -2.19 -5.70
CA SER A 7 6.21 -0.82 -5.63
C SER A 7 7.36 -0.64 -4.64
N VAL A 8 7.47 -1.49 -3.61
CA VAL A 8 8.35 -1.27 -2.44
C VAL A 8 9.86 -1.22 -2.72
N ARG A 9 10.35 -1.69 -3.88
CA ARG A 9 11.75 -1.46 -4.35
C ARG A 9 11.92 -1.42 -5.87
N HIS A 10 10.85 -1.55 -6.66
CA HIS A 10 10.95 -1.67 -8.11
C HIS A 10 10.52 -0.35 -8.74
N SER A 11 11.34 0.65 -8.49
CA SER A 11 11.33 1.88 -9.24
C SER A 11 11.78 1.63 -10.69
N ALA A 12 11.57 2.58 -11.60
CA ALA A 12 11.98 2.43 -12.99
C ALA A 12 13.49 2.14 -13.10
N GLY A 13 14.31 2.73 -12.21
CA GLY A 13 15.74 2.45 -12.07
C GLY A 13 16.12 1.00 -11.75
N PHE A 14 15.23 0.20 -11.13
CA PHE A 14 15.53 -1.21 -10.83
C PHE A 14 15.30 -2.17 -12.01
N THR A 15 14.53 -1.76 -13.01
CA THR A 15 14.17 -2.57 -14.21
C THR A 15 15.38 -3.24 -14.84
N LYS A 16 16.51 -2.53 -14.96
CA LYS A 16 17.75 -3.05 -15.56
C LYS A 16 18.26 -4.31 -14.84
N TRP A 17 18.27 -4.31 -13.50
CA TRP A 17 18.76 -5.44 -12.70
C TRP A 17 17.89 -6.68 -12.86
N VAL A 18 16.58 -6.50 -13.04
CA VAL A 18 15.64 -7.60 -13.32
C VAL A 18 15.92 -8.19 -14.71
N THR A 19 16.13 -7.36 -15.73
CA THR A 19 16.47 -7.81 -17.08
C THR A 19 17.88 -8.41 -17.19
N ASP A 20 18.86 -7.89 -16.45
CA ASP A 20 20.23 -8.44 -16.37
C ASP A 20 20.21 -9.85 -15.73
N ALA A 21 19.28 -10.11 -14.81
CA ALA A 21 19.03 -11.42 -14.22
C ALA A 21 18.20 -12.37 -15.13
N GLY A 22 17.89 -11.96 -16.37
CA GLY A 22 17.15 -12.77 -17.35
C GLY A 22 15.63 -12.81 -17.13
N LEU A 23 15.07 -11.91 -16.31
CA LEU A 23 13.63 -11.81 -16.05
C LEU A 23 13.00 -10.66 -16.82
N THR A 24 11.74 -10.83 -17.26
CA THR A 24 10.98 -9.76 -17.91
C THR A 24 10.53 -8.72 -16.89
N ALA A 25 10.79 -7.44 -17.18
CA ALA A 25 10.26 -6.30 -16.43
C ALA A 25 9.80 -5.20 -17.39
N VAL A 26 8.82 -4.41 -16.94
CA VAL A 26 8.31 -3.22 -17.63
C VAL A 26 8.40 -2.06 -16.64
N PRO A 27 9.07 -0.94 -16.97
CA PRO A 27 9.11 0.23 -16.10
C PRO A 27 7.76 0.95 -16.14
N VAL A 28 7.25 1.33 -14.97
CA VAL A 28 6.02 2.12 -14.79
C VAL A 28 6.22 3.12 -13.66
N GLY A 29 5.58 4.29 -13.77
CA GLY A 29 5.72 5.38 -12.80
C GLY A 29 7.13 5.97 -12.71
N SER A 30 7.40 6.62 -11.57
CA SER A 30 8.66 7.29 -11.27
C SER A 30 9.35 6.71 -10.03
N ASP A 31 10.64 7.00 -9.85
CA ASP A 31 11.42 6.58 -8.69
C ASP A 31 11.02 7.35 -7.42
N HIS A 32 10.01 6.85 -6.67
CA HIS A 32 9.70 7.38 -5.33
C HIS A 32 10.88 7.18 -4.37
N ARG A 33 11.20 8.22 -3.59
CA ARG A 33 12.39 8.22 -2.71
C ARG A 33 12.16 7.58 -1.34
N TYR A 34 11.05 6.89 -1.12
CA TYR A 34 10.60 6.45 0.22
C TYR A 34 11.62 5.61 1.00
N PHE A 35 12.41 4.78 0.29
CA PHE A 35 13.48 3.95 0.88
C PHE A 35 14.89 4.48 0.57
N GLY A 36 15.00 5.72 0.08
CA GLY A 36 16.23 6.42 -0.33
C GLY A 36 16.37 7.83 0.27
N VAL A 37 15.73 8.04 1.43
CA VAL A 37 15.88 9.21 2.30
C VAL A 37 16.69 8.84 3.55
N SER A 38 17.36 9.80 4.18
CA SER A 38 18.02 9.57 5.48
C SER A 38 17.00 9.31 6.59
N ALA A 39 17.44 8.78 7.74
CA ALA A 39 16.55 8.63 8.91
C ALA A 39 16.01 9.97 9.42
N GLU A 40 16.82 11.03 9.33
CA GLU A 40 16.45 12.41 9.70
C GLU A 40 15.49 13.03 8.66
N GLU A 41 15.78 12.84 7.37
CA GLU A 41 14.93 13.25 6.24
C GLU A 41 13.58 12.51 6.27
N THR A 42 13.56 11.25 6.71
CA THR A 42 12.33 10.48 6.97
C THR A 42 11.52 11.10 8.09
N VAL A 43 12.14 11.39 9.25
CA VAL A 43 11.45 12.02 10.39
C VAL A 43 10.89 13.40 10.00
N GLN A 44 11.63 14.18 9.22
CA GLN A 44 11.18 15.50 8.74
C GLN A 44 9.97 15.36 7.79
N ILE A 45 10.05 14.52 6.76
CA ILE A 45 8.94 14.27 5.83
C ILE A 45 7.70 13.75 6.57
N MET A 46 7.87 12.85 7.55
CA MET A 46 6.76 12.35 8.34
C MET A 46 6.16 13.41 9.26
N ALA A 47 6.96 14.31 9.83
CA ALA A 47 6.45 15.44 10.60
C ALA A 47 5.66 16.42 9.72
N GLU A 48 6.12 16.69 8.50
CA GLU A 48 5.45 17.55 7.51
C GLU A 48 4.14 16.93 6.97
N LEU A 49 4.07 15.60 6.84
CA LEU A 49 2.85 14.83 6.56
C LEU A 49 1.91 14.68 7.79
N GLY A 50 2.17 15.38 8.90
CA GLY A 50 1.38 15.34 10.13
C GLY A 50 1.46 14.01 10.89
N ASN A 51 2.46 13.18 10.58
CA ASN A 51 2.50 11.74 10.83
C ASN A 51 3.58 11.35 11.85
N THR A 52 3.64 12.12 12.94
CA THR A 52 4.70 12.05 13.97
C THR A 52 4.72 10.77 14.80
N ASP A 53 3.75 9.87 14.62
CA ASP A 53 3.53 8.69 15.46
C ASP A 53 3.66 7.35 14.69
N LEU A 54 4.14 7.36 13.45
CA LEU A 54 4.35 6.12 12.66
C LEU A 54 5.21 5.08 13.38
N THR A 55 6.09 5.48 14.28
CA THR A 55 6.92 4.59 15.12
C THR A 55 6.08 3.69 16.04
N ARG A 56 4.97 4.21 16.60
CA ARG A 56 3.97 3.47 17.40
C ARG A 56 3.20 2.45 16.57
N TYR A 57 3.07 2.71 15.27
CA TYR A 57 2.32 1.89 14.30
C TYR A 57 3.17 0.89 13.52
N SER A 58 4.50 1.04 13.51
CA SER A 58 5.43 0.22 12.70
C SER A 58 6.51 -0.52 13.50
N THR A 59 6.73 -0.20 14.78
CA THR A 59 7.72 -0.87 15.63
C THR A 59 7.06 -1.57 16.81
N ASN A 60 7.68 -2.64 17.31
CA ASN A 60 7.25 -3.38 18.50
C ASN A 60 5.78 -3.86 18.46
N LEU A 61 5.33 -4.30 17.28
CA LEU A 61 4.01 -4.92 17.01
C LEU A 61 3.90 -6.34 17.60
N ASP A 62 4.12 -6.48 18.90
CA ASP A 62 3.62 -7.63 19.65
C ASP A 62 2.14 -7.39 19.97
N LEU A 63 1.28 -8.28 19.49
CA LEU A 63 -0.16 -8.23 19.74
C LEU A 63 -0.54 -8.88 21.09
N ALA A 64 0.38 -9.62 21.73
CA ALA A 64 0.11 -10.31 22.98
C ALA A 64 0.05 -9.32 24.16
N GLY A 65 -1.12 -9.23 24.80
CA GLY A 65 -1.31 -8.43 26.01
C GLY A 65 -1.35 -6.90 25.79
N ARG A 66 -1.50 -6.44 24.54
CA ARG A 66 -1.54 -5.01 24.15
C ARG A 66 -2.93 -4.58 23.66
N PRO A 67 -4.01 -4.64 24.48
CA PRO A 67 -5.38 -4.41 24.02
C PRO A 67 -5.61 -3.01 23.41
N GLU A 68 -4.76 -2.03 23.73
CA GLU A 68 -4.84 -0.68 23.18
C GLU A 68 -4.55 -0.60 21.67
N VAL A 69 -3.83 -1.58 21.09
CA VAL A 69 -3.59 -1.63 19.62
C VAL A 69 -4.84 -2.04 18.84
N LEU A 70 -5.91 -2.45 19.54
CA LEU A 70 -7.23 -2.71 18.98
C LEU A 70 -8.26 -1.64 19.41
N SER A 71 -7.81 -0.54 20.03
CA SER A 71 -8.69 0.60 20.31
C SER A 71 -9.07 1.33 19.00
N ARG A 72 -10.30 1.85 18.93
CA ARG A 72 -10.81 2.56 17.75
C ARG A 72 -9.92 3.72 17.31
N GLU A 73 -9.38 4.46 18.29
CA GLU A 73 -8.43 5.55 18.08
C GLU A 73 -7.13 5.05 17.43
N PHE A 74 -6.51 4.00 17.97
CA PHE A 74 -5.29 3.41 17.41
C PHE A 74 -5.52 2.87 16.00
N LEU A 75 -6.64 2.16 15.76
CA LEU A 75 -6.95 1.58 14.45
C LEU A 75 -7.21 2.66 13.40
N TYR A 76 -7.92 3.73 13.75
CA TYR A 76 -8.10 4.89 12.87
C TYR A 76 -6.78 5.61 12.60
N GLY A 77 -5.97 5.86 13.62
CA GLY A 77 -4.65 6.48 13.49
C GLY A 77 -3.68 5.65 12.64
N LEU A 78 -3.71 4.33 12.79
CA LEU A 78 -2.97 3.39 11.97
C LEU A 78 -3.39 3.44 10.49
N GLU A 79 -4.69 3.38 10.20
CA GLU A 79 -5.21 3.44 8.82
C GLU A 79 -4.88 4.81 8.19
N ALA A 80 -5.22 5.91 8.85
CA ALA A 80 -4.97 7.27 8.36
C ALA A 80 -3.47 7.57 8.16
N GLY A 81 -2.63 7.25 9.16
CA GLY A 81 -1.18 7.44 9.09
C GLY A 81 -0.50 6.52 8.09
N SER A 82 -1.05 5.33 7.83
CA SER A 82 -0.55 4.46 6.75
C SER A 82 -0.92 5.00 5.37
N VAL A 83 -2.13 5.57 5.21
CA VAL A 83 -2.57 6.20 3.95
C VAL A 83 -1.73 7.43 3.64
N SER A 84 -1.65 8.41 4.55
CA SER A 84 -0.90 9.66 4.31
C SER A 84 0.59 9.44 4.21
N GLY A 85 1.16 8.57 5.05
CA GLY A 85 2.61 8.38 5.17
C GLY A 85 3.21 7.36 4.22
N PHE A 86 2.44 6.42 3.67
CA PHE A 86 3.04 5.30 2.92
C PHE A 86 2.23 4.84 1.71
N TYR A 87 0.94 4.50 1.87
CA TYR A 87 0.17 3.91 0.78
C TYR A 87 -0.04 4.88 -0.39
N SER A 88 -0.23 6.17 -0.12
CA SER A 88 -0.23 7.22 -1.15
C SER A 88 1.10 7.28 -1.92
N VAL A 89 2.22 7.33 -1.19
CA VAL A 89 3.58 7.51 -1.74
C VAL A 89 4.02 6.32 -2.60
N VAL A 90 3.62 5.08 -2.26
CA VAL A 90 4.00 3.87 -3.00
C VAL A 90 2.93 3.38 -3.98
N ASN A 91 1.86 4.16 -4.20
CA ASN A 91 0.83 3.94 -5.21
C ASN A 91 0.46 5.27 -5.91
N ASP A 92 1.46 6.12 -6.17
CA ASP A 92 1.28 7.44 -6.77
C ASP A 92 0.56 7.40 -8.13
N GLU A 93 0.01 8.53 -8.57
CA GLU A 93 -0.75 8.65 -9.82
C GLU A 93 0.04 8.17 -11.05
N THR A 94 1.36 8.38 -11.10
CA THR A 94 2.18 8.02 -12.27
C THR A 94 2.42 6.51 -12.33
N PHE A 95 2.67 5.89 -11.16
CA PHE A 95 2.80 4.45 -11.03
C PHE A 95 1.46 3.74 -11.26
N THR A 96 0.40 4.18 -10.59
CA THR A 96 -0.94 3.60 -10.72
C THR A 96 -1.50 3.78 -12.14
N GLY A 97 -1.33 4.95 -12.75
CA GLY A 97 -1.78 5.23 -14.12
C GLY A 97 -1.07 4.37 -15.17
N GLY A 98 0.27 4.33 -15.16
CA GLY A 98 1.05 3.52 -16.09
C GLY A 98 0.81 2.01 -15.91
N LEU A 99 0.53 1.57 -14.69
CA LEU A 99 0.18 0.17 -14.40
C LEU A 99 -1.21 -0.22 -14.92
N VAL A 100 -2.18 0.71 -14.87
CA VAL A 100 -3.51 0.56 -15.50
C VAL A 100 -3.42 0.54 -17.03
N GLU A 101 -2.58 1.40 -17.62
CA GLU A 101 -2.33 1.45 -19.06
C GLU A 101 -1.73 0.12 -19.56
N PHE A 102 -0.61 -0.31 -18.97
CA PHE A 102 0.04 -1.57 -19.30
C PHE A 102 -0.88 -2.78 -19.10
N ALA A 103 -1.68 -2.82 -18.01
CA ALA A 103 -2.61 -3.92 -17.78
C ALA A 103 -3.72 -3.99 -18.84
N ARG A 104 -4.16 -2.85 -19.40
CA ARG A 104 -5.15 -2.83 -20.50
C ARG A 104 -4.54 -3.31 -21.81
N GLU A 105 -3.34 -2.85 -22.17
CA GLU A 105 -2.65 -3.32 -23.38
C GLU A 105 -2.33 -4.82 -23.31
N TRP A 106 -1.73 -5.26 -22.19
CA TRP A 106 -1.26 -6.63 -22.05
C TRP A 106 -2.37 -7.64 -21.77
N SER A 107 -3.53 -7.21 -21.26
CA SER A 107 -4.68 -8.07 -20.90
C SER A 107 -4.27 -9.31 -20.07
N PRO A 108 -3.86 -9.15 -18.80
CA PRO A 108 -3.60 -10.28 -17.91
C PRO A 108 -4.88 -11.06 -17.60
N ASP A 109 -4.77 -12.37 -17.37
CA ASP A 109 -5.85 -13.17 -16.78
C ASP A 109 -5.88 -12.96 -15.24
N ILE A 110 -4.71 -12.73 -14.65
CA ILE A 110 -4.55 -12.43 -13.22
C ILE A 110 -3.41 -11.44 -12.98
N VAL A 111 -3.64 -10.53 -12.04
CA VAL A 111 -2.66 -9.63 -11.45
C VAL A 111 -2.34 -10.08 -10.03
N LEU A 112 -1.05 -10.32 -9.78
CA LEU A 112 -0.50 -10.57 -8.46
C LEU A 112 0.20 -9.30 -7.95
N TRP A 113 -0.17 -8.84 -6.77
CA TRP A 113 0.36 -7.61 -6.15
C TRP A 113 0.80 -7.90 -4.72
N GLU A 114 1.88 -7.28 -4.25
CA GLU A 114 2.35 -7.48 -2.88
C GLU A 114 1.47 -6.78 -1.83
N GLN A 115 1.79 -6.97 -0.54
CA GLN A 115 1.00 -6.56 0.62
C GLN A 115 0.33 -5.17 0.54
N PHE A 116 1.00 -4.23 -0.11
CA PHE A 116 0.87 -2.79 0.06
C PHE A 116 0.73 -2.05 -1.30
N THR A 117 0.97 -2.74 -2.44
CA THR A 117 0.80 -2.21 -3.80
C THR A 117 -0.68 -2.25 -4.24
N PHE A 118 -1.53 -1.43 -3.63
CA PHE A 118 -2.96 -1.29 -4.01
C PHE A 118 -3.17 -0.95 -5.50
N ALA A 119 -2.22 -0.27 -6.14
CA ALA A 119 -2.22 0.01 -7.57
C ALA A 119 -2.43 -1.25 -8.44
N GLY A 120 -1.94 -2.42 -7.99
CA GLY A 120 -2.16 -3.69 -8.69
C GLY A 120 -3.60 -4.18 -8.62
N ALA A 121 -4.31 -3.92 -7.51
CA ALA A 121 -5.74 -4.19 -7.40
C ALA A 121 -6.57 -3.25 -8.30
N VAL A 122 -6.17 -1.97 -8.39
CA VAL A 122 -6.76 -0.99 -9.30
C VAL A 122 -6.55 -1.41 -10.75
N ALA A 123 -5.32 -1.77 -11.14
CA ALA A 123 -4.99 -2.25 -12.48
C ALA A 123 -5.79 -3.50 -12.87
N ALA A 124 -5.91 -4.50 -11.98
CA ALA A 124 -6.74 -5.69 -12.20
C ALA A 124 -8.19 -5.32 -12.51
N ARG A 125 -8.80 -4.48 -11.65
CA ARG A 125 -10.18 -4.00 -11.81
C ARG A 125 -10.36 -3.18 -13.10
N ALA A 126 -9.36 -2.41 -13.51
CA ALA A 126 -9.40 -1.54 -14.67
C ALA A 126 -9.18 -2.24 -16.03
N CYS A 127 -8.74 -3.50 -16.04
CA CYS A 127 -8.66 -4.38 -17.22
C CYS A 127 -9.58 -5.61 -17.17
N GLY A 128 -10.21 -5.90 -16.03
CA GLY A 128 -11.13 -7.05 -15.85
C GLY A 128 -10.43 -8.36 -15.43
N ALA A 129 -9.17 -8.31 -15.05
CA ALA A 129 -8.40 -9.47 -14.61
C ALA A 129 -8.76 -9.93 -13.19
N ALA A 130 -8.46 -11.19 -12.88
CA ALA A 130 -8.45 -11.65 -11.50
C ALA A 130 -7.36 -10.93 -10.68
N SER A 131 -7.51 -10.89 -9.35
CA SER A 131 -6.61 -10.15 -8.46
C SER A 131 -6.21 -11.02 -7.26
N GLY A 132 -4.92 -11.07 -6.94
CA GLY A 132 -4.39 -11.85 -5.81
C GLY A 132 -3.27 -11.12 -5.07
N ARG A 133 -3.44 -10.93 -3.76
CA ARG A 133 -2.43 -10.29 -2.90
C ARG A 133 -1.41 -11.33 -2.41
N VAL A 134 -0.12 -11.08 -2.65
CA VAL A 134 1.01 -11.96 -2.32
C VAL A 134 1.74 -11.41 -1.10
N LEU A 135 1.89 -12.24 -0.07
CA LEU A 135 2.49 -11.83 1.21
C LEU A 135 3.95 -12.31 1.32
N TRP A 136 4.82 -11.41 1.77
CA TRP A 136 6.20 -11.72 2.18
C TRP A 136 6.37 -12.03 3.68
N GLY A 137 5.29 -11.96 4.46
CA GLY A 137 5.29 -12.14 5.91
C GLY A 137 3.87 -12.11 6.49
N SER A 138 3.75 -11.94 7.81
CA SER A 138 2.47 -11.89 8.52
C SER A 138 1.57 -10.76 8.02
N ASP A 139 0.27 -11.06 7.81
CA ASP A 139 -0.73 -10.10 7.32
C ASP A 139 -1.22 -9.12 8.40
N LEU A 140 -0.30 -8.32 8.98
CA LEU A 140 -0.66 -7.36 10.03
C LEU A 140 -1.60 -6.26 9.51
N THR A 141 -1.31 -5.67 8.33
CA THR A 141 -2.24 -4.70 7.70
C THR A 141 -3.61 -5.32 7.46
N GLY A 142 -3.72 -6.52 6.89
CA GLY A 142 -5.02 -7.14 6.69
C GLY A 142 -5.71 -7.56 7.99
N TYR A 143 -4.97 -7.89 9.05
CA TYR A 143 -5.51 -8.12 10.38
C TYR A 143 -6.11 -6.85 10.98
N PHE A 144 -5.35 -5.77 11.06
CA PHE A 144 -5.83 -4.48 11.58
C PHE A 144 -6.97 -3.93 10.74
N ARG A 145 -6.89 -4.02 9.40
CA ARG A 145 -7.96 -3.61 8.50
C ARG A 145 -9.28 -4.36 8.75
N ARG A 146 -9.21 -5.66 9.06
CA ARG A 146 -10.40 -6.45 9.43
C ARG A 146 -11.01 -5.99 10.75
N GLU A 147 -10.19 -5.71 11.77
CA GLU A 147 -10.69 -5.22 13.06
C GLU A 147 -11.21 -3.77 12.99
N PHE A 148 -10.56 -2.90 12.23
CA PHE A 148 -11.04 -1.56 11.91
C PHE A 148 -12.42 -1.61 11.24
N LEU A 149 -12.56 -2.38 10.16
CA LEU A 149 -13.85 -2.56 9.47
C LEU A 149 -14.92 -3.19 10.38
N ARG A 150 -14.53 -4.10 11.28
CA ARG A 150 -15.44 -4.67 12.29
C ARG A 150 -15.99 -3.56 13.19
N GLN A 151 -15.13 -2.70 13.74
CA GLN A 151 -15.55 -1.59 14.61
C GLN A 151 -16.29 -0.46 13.86
N MET A 152 -15.98 -0.21 12.59
CA MET A 152 -16.75 0.73 11.77
C MET A 152 -18.16 0.20 11.45
N SER A 153 -18.34 -1.12 11.35
CA SER A 153 -19.68 -1.71 11.15
C SER A 153 -20.63 -1.54 12.34
N GLU A 154 -20.09 -1.27 13.54
CA GLU A 154 -20.85 -1.00 14.78
C GLU A 154 -21.36 0.45 14.88
N LEU A 155 -20.94 1.34 13.97
CA LEU A 155 -21.30 2.77 13.98
C LEU A 155 -22.48 3.08 13.07
N GLU A 156 -23.17 4.19 13.30
CA GLU A 156 -24.14 4.74 12.34
C GLU A 156 -23.43 5.19 11.05
N PRO A 157 -24.07 5.12 9.87
CA PRO A 157 -23.42 5.38 8.57
C PRO A 157 -22.68 6.71 8.49
N GLU A 158 -23.22 7.77 9.08
CA GLU A 158 -22.68 9.14 9.09
C GLU A 158 -21.44 9.29 9.98
N GLN A 159 -21.15 8.30 10.83
CA GLN A 159 -19.98 8.23 11.71
C GLN A 159 -18.86 7.34 11.15
N ARG A 160 -19.09 6.64 10.03
CA ARG A 160 -18.12 5.74 9.41
C ARG A 160 -17.16 6.52 8.51
N GLN A 161 -15.97 6.80 9.02
CA GLN A 161 -14.85 7.33 8.24
C GLN A 161 -13.92 6.16 7.89
N ASP A 162 -13.41 6.10 6.67
CA ASP A 162 -12.58 4.97 6.22
C ASP A 162 -11.42 5.49 5.35
N PRO A 163 -10.32 5.98 5.97
CA PRO A 163 -9.26 6.69 5.26
C PRO A 163 -8.68 5.95 4.05
N LEU A 164 -8.56 4.62 4.12
CA LEU A 164 -8.06 3.80 3.02
C LEU A 164 -9.10 3.65 1.90
N ARG A 165 -10.40 3.52 2.23
CA ARG A 165 -11.45 3.46 1.21
C ARG A 165 -11.65 4.81 0.55
N ASP A 166 -11.68 5.87 1.34
CA ASP A 166 -12.01 7.21 0.90
C ASP A 166 -10.94 7.70 -0.09
N TRP A 167 -9.64 7.60 0.26
CA TRP A 167 -8.50 7.82 -0.66
C TRP A 167 -8.51 6.93 -1.92
N LEU A 168 -8.93 5.66 -1.82
CA LEU A 168 -9.08 4.77 -2.99
C LEU A 168 -10.31 5.11 -3.88
N THR A 169 -11.02 6.20 -3.58
CA THR A 169 -12.20 6.67 -4.33
C THR A 169 -12.19 8.18 -4.64
N GLU A 170 -11.06 8.86 -4.40
CA GLU A 170 -10.76 10.21 -4.90
C GLU A 170 -10.56 10.23 -6.43
#